data_AF-A0A4Q0PIA1-F1
#
_entry.id   AF-A0A4Q0PIA1-F1
#
_cell.length_a   1.000
_cell.length_b   1.000
_cell.length_c   1.000
_cell.angle_alpha   90.00
_cell.angle_beta   90.00
_cell.angle_gamma   90.00
#
_symmetry.space_group_name_H-M   'P 1'
#
loop_
_entity.id
_entity.type
_entity.pdbx_description
1 polymer ?
#
loop_
_entity_poly.entity_id
_entity_poly.type
_entity_poly.pdbx_seq_one_letter_code
_entity_poly.pdbx_strand_id
1 'polypeptide(L)'
;MAVASIGGHWIQLLRLRPVFEGQDVVFVSTKASFASMVSNCKFYTIPDGSRKNPINLLLSFKVLFKILRQEKPEAILSTGAAPGLLALLCGKILGKKPSG
;
A
#
# COMPACT_ATOMS: atom_id res chain seq x y z
N MET A 1 2.25 -2.52 6.85
CA MET A 1 2.00 -1.56 5.75
C MET A 1 0.77 -2.00 4.99
N ALA A 2 -0.16 -1.07 4.76
CA ALA A 2 -1.47 -1.33 4.16
C ALA A 2 -1.58 -0.56 2.83
N VAL A 3 -1.78 -1.28 1.72
CA VAL A 3 -1.72 -0.72 0.36
C VAL A 3 -3.06 -0.94 -0.35
N ALA A 4 -3.71 0.14 -0.78
CA ALA A 4 -4.95 0.07 -1.56
C ALA A 4 -5.03 1.17 -2.62
N SER A 5 -5.58 0.83 -3.79
CA SER A 5 -5.89 1.79 -4.86
C SER A 5 -7.17 2.58 -4.54
N ILE A 6 -7.57 3.47 -5.45
CA ILE A 6 -8.81 4.25 -5.33
C ILE A 6 -10.08 3.40 -5.21
N GLY A 7 -11.10 3.96 -4.55
CA GLY A 7 -12.47 3.44 -4.56
C GLY A 7 -12.74 2.39 -3.48
N GLY A 8 -13.42 1.30 -3.87
CA GLY A 8 -13.91 0.26 -2.94
C GLY A 8 -12.81 -0.47 -2.18
N HIS A 9 -11.63 -0.65 -2.78
CA HIS A 9 -10.48 -1.31 -2.14
C HIS A 9 -9.95 -0.53 -0.95
N TRP A 10 -9.95 0.81 -1.02
CA TRP A 10 -9.56 1.68 0.09
C TRP A 10 -10.55 1.57 1.26
N ILE A 11 -11.85 1.60 0.97
CA ILE A 11 -12.89 1.44 2.01
C ILE A 11 -12.81 0.07 2.67
N GLN A 12 -12.58 -1.00 1.91
CA GLN A 12 -12.35 -2.33 2.48
C GLN A 12 -11.12 -2.38 3.38
N LEU A 13 -10.04 -1.71 2.99
CA LEU A 13 -8.82 -1.62 3.80
C LEU A 13 -9.07 -0.84 5.10
N LEU A 14 -9.83 0.25 5.04
CA LEU A 14 -10.22 1.01 6.23
C LEU A 14 -11.14 0.21 7.17
N ARG A 15 -11.93 -0.74 6.68
CA ARG A 15 -12.70 -1.65 7.56
C ARG A 15 -11.81 -2.55 8.42
N LEU A 16 -10.58 -2.80 7.98
CA LEU A 16 -9.57 -3.54 8.75
C LEU A 16 -8.77 -2.64 9.71
N ARG A 17 -9.07 -1.33 9.76
CA ARG A 17 -8.43 -0.40 10.70
C ARG A 17 -8.46 -0.85 12.17
N PRO A 18 -9.53 -1.46 12.70
CA PRO A 18 -9.51 -2.00 14.06
C PRO A 18 -8.46 -3.08 14.28
N VAL A 19 -8.11 -3.85 13.24
CA VAL A 19 -7.05 -4.88 13.30
C VAL A 19 -5.66 -4.25 13.45
N PHE A 20 -5.53 -2.99 13.03
CA PHE A 20 -4.29 -2.22 13.09
C PHE A 20 -4.17 -1.37 14.35
N GLU A 21 -5.16 -1.42 15.24
CA GLU A 21 -5.16 -0.62 16.46
C GLU A 21 -3.98 -1.02 17.37
N GLY A 22 -3.20 -0.03 17.79
CA GLY A 22 -1.96 -0.25 18.56
C GLY A 22 -0.73 -0.63 17.74
N GLN A 23 -0.81 -0.67 16.40
CA GLN A 23 0.34 -0.90 15.51
C GLN A 23 0.74 0.36 14.74
N ASP A 24 2.04 0.53 14.46
CA ASP A 24 2.54 1.57 13.55
C ASP A 24 2.27 1.15 12.10
N VAL A 25 1.14 1.61 11.57
CA VAL A 25 0.69 1.26 10.22
C VAL A 25 0.96 2.39 9.24
N VAL A 26 1.78 2.07 8.25
CA VAL A 26 1.99 2.89 7.06
C VAL A 26 0.92 2.56 6.02
N PHE A 27 0.14 3.57 5.62
CA PHE A 27 -0.85 3.49 4.55
C PHE A 27 -0.27 4.01 3.23
N VAL A 28 -0.59 3.32 2.13
CA VAL A 28 -0.18 3.74 0.78
C VAL A 28 -1.37 3.69 -0.16
N SER A 29 -1.61 4.77 -0.91
CA SER A 29 -2.66 4.81 -1.92
C SER A 29 -2.30 5.63 -3.16
N THR A 30 -3.11 5.54 -4.22
CA THR A 30 -2.92 6.31 -5.45
C THR A 30 -3.54 7.71 -5.40
N LYS A 31 -4.31 8.03 -4.35
CA LYS A 31 -4.99 9.32 -4.18
C LYS A 31 -4.60 10.01 -2.87
N ALA A 32 -3.97 11.18 -2.99
CA ALA A 32 -3.51 11.97 -1.85
C ALA A 32 -4.62 12.41 -0.89
N SER A 33 -5.85 12.64 -1.39
CA SER A 33 -7.00 13.02 -0.55
C SER A 33 -7.36 11.99 0.52
N PHE A 34 -6.88 10.74 0.41
CA PHE A 34 -7.13 9.73 1.43
C PHE A 34 -6.26 9.90 2.69
N ALA A 35 -5.21 10.72 2.63
CA ALA A 35 -4.40 11.06 3.78
C ALA A 35 -5.24 11.61 4.95
N SER A 36 -6.29 12.39 4.65
CA SER A 36 -7.16 12.96 5.68
C SER A 36 -7.98 11.90 6.44
N MET A 37 -8.23 10.72 5.85
CA MET A 37 -8.93 9.62 6.52
C MET A 37 -8.03 8.85 7.50
N VAL A 38 -6.71 8.97 7.37
CA VAL A 38 -5.71 8.30 8.20
C VAL A 38 -4.69 9.29 8.74
N SER A 39 -5.14 10.49 9.11
CA SER A 39 -4.29 11.60 9.61
C SER A 39 -3.39 11.22 10.79
N ASN A 40 -3.78 10.19 11.54
CA ASN A 40 -3.08 9.72 12.74
C ASN A 40 -2.02 8.65 12.41
N CYS A 41 -1.83 8.32 11.14
CA CYS A 41 -0.93 7.29 10.66
C CYS A 41 -0.04 7.84 9.53
N LYS A 42 1.10 7.19 9.28
CA LYS A 42 1.95 7.54 8.14
C LYS A 42 1.22 7.22 6.84
N PHE A 43 1.19 8.16 5.91
CA PHE A 43 0.54 7.99 4.61
C PHE A 43 1.46 8.39 3.47
N TYR A 44 1.54 7.54 2.45
CA TYR A 44 2.27 7.81 1.21
C TYR A 44 1.34 7.73 0.00
N THR A 45 1.60 8.60 -0.98
CA THR A 45 0.91 8.54 -2.28
C THR A 45 1.83 7.98 -3.34
N ILE A 46 1.33 7.07 -4.16
CA ILE A 46 2.01 6.57 -5.36
C ILE A 46 1.21 6.96 -6.62
N PRO A 47 1.84 7.03 -7.80
CA PRO A 47 1.11 7.25 -9.05
C PRO A 47 0.00 6.21 -9.28
N ASP A 48 -1.06 6.58 -10.01
CA ASP A 48 -2.06 5.59 -10.43
C ASP A 48 -1.56 4.82 -11.66
N GLY A 49 -1.11 3.59 -11.40
CA GLY A 49 -0.73 2.62 -12.42
C GLY A 49 -1.89 1.73 -12.80
N SER A 50 -2.34 1.83 -14.05
CA SER A 50 -3.39 0.96 -14.62
C SER A 50 -2.84 0.18 -15.82
N ARG A 51 -3.58 -0.86 -16.27
CA ARG A 51 -3.20 -1.67 -17.45
C ARG A 51 -3.03 -0.81 -18.73
N LYS A 52 -3.66 0.37 -18.77
CA LYS A 52 -3.54 1.34 -19.86
C LYS A 52 -2.27 2.19 -19.78
N ASN A 53 -1.69 2.35 -18.58
CA ASN A 53 -0.52 3.21 -18.31
C ASN A 53 0.62 2.41 -17.64
N PRO A 54 1.31 1.53 -18.38
CA PRO A 54 2.39 0.69 -17.83
C PRO A 54 3.57 1.51 -17.29
N ILE A 55 3.82 2.71 -17.82
CA ILE A 55 4.85 3.63 -17.32
C ILE A 55 4.54 4.04 -15.87
N ASN A 56 3.29 4.43 -15.59
CA ASN A 56 2.88 4.78 -14.24
C ASN A 56 2.91 3.57 -13.31
N LEU A 57 2.63 2.36 -13.82
CA LEU A 57 2.77 1.13 -13.03
C LEU A 57 4.22 0.91 -12.59
N LEU A 58 5.19 1.12 -13.49
CA LEU A 58 6.62 1.01 -13.15
C LEU A 58 7.07 2.11 -12.18
N LEU A 59 6.59 3.35 -12.34
CA LEU A 59 6.87 4.43 -11.40
C LEU A 59 6.27 4.13 -10.01
N SER A 60 5.03 3.64 -9.97
CA SER A 60 4.37 3.20 -8.75
C SER A 60 5.15 2.11 -8.04
N PHE A 61 5.66 1.14 -8.81
CA PHE A 61 6.54 0.10 -8.28
C PHE A 61 7.82 0.67 -7.67
N LYS A 62 8.51 1.58 -8.37
CA LYS A 62 9.75 2.22 -7.88
C LYS A 62 9.52 3.00 -6.58
N VAL A 63 8.43 3.77 -6.51
CA VAL A 63 8.09 4.54 -5.31
C VAL A 63 7.73 3.59 -4.17
N LEU A 64 6.87 2.60 -4.41
CA LEU A 64 6.49 1.59 -3.42
C LEU A 64 7.71 0.83 -2.89
N PHE A 65 8.63 0.44 -3.76
CA PHE A 65 9.88 -0.24 -3.38
C PHE A 65 10.76 0.65 -2.48
N LYS A 66 10.87 1.95 -2.79
CA LYS A 66 11.59 2.90 -1.95
C LYS A 66 10.96 3.02 -0.56
N ILE A 67 9.64 3.13 -0.48
CA ILE A 67 8.90 3.21 0.80
C ILE A 67 9.09 1.91 1.59
N LEU A 68 9.00 0.74 0.95
CA LEU A 68 9.24 -0.55 1.59
C LEU A 68 10.65 -0.67 2.17
N ARG A 69 11.67 -0.18 1.44
CA ARG A 69 13.06 -0.19 1.91
C ARG A 69 13.29 0.80 3.06
N GLN A 70 12.58 1.92 3.07
CA GLN A 70 12.68 2.97 4.09
C GLN A 70 11.95 2.55 5.39
N GLU A 71 10.68 2.19 5.30
CA GLU A 71 9.83 1.87 6.44
C GLU A 71 10.03 0.43 6.96
N LYS A 72 10.60 -0.47 6.13
CA LYS A 72 10.89 -1.87 6.47
C LYS A 72 9.72 -2.59 7.17
N PRO A 73 8.48 -2.51 6.67
CA PRO A 73 7.31 -3.02 7.38
C PRO A 73 7.39 -4.52 7.62
N GLU A 74 6.95 -5.00 8.79
CA GLU A 74 6.95 -6.43 9.15
C GLU A 74 5.95 -7.27 8.36
N ALA A 75 4.78 -6.69 8.07
CA ALA A 75 3.75 -7.30 7.24
C ALA A 75 3.24 -6.31 6.19
N ILE A 76 2.82 -6.85 5.05
CA ILE A 76 2.23 -6.10 3.95
C ILE A 76 0.83 -6.64 3.72
N LEU A 77 -0.18 -5.79 3.88
CA LEU A 77 -1.56 -6.08 3.53
C LEU A 77 -1.94 -5.30 2.27
N SER A 78 -2.61 -5.96 1.32
CA SER A 78 -3.27 -5.26 0.21
C SER A 78 -4.63 -5.84 -0.09
N THR A 79 -5.61 -4.97 -0.33
CA THR A 79 -7.01 -5.36 -0.60
C THR A 79 -7.31 -5.59 -2.08
N GLY A 80 -6.29 -5.86 -2.91
CA GLY A 80 -6.47 -6.28 -4.30
C GLY A 80 -6.43 -5.13 -5.30
N ALA A 81 -5.29 -4.99 -5.97
CA ALA A 81 -5.07 -4.25 -7.22
C ALA A 81 -3.65 -4.54 -7.72
N ALA A 82 -3.26 -4.05 -8.90
CA ALA A 82 -1.88 -4.12 -9.38
C ALA A 82 -0.81 -3.69 -8.33
N PRO A 83 -0.99 -2.60 -7.56
CA PRO A 83 -0.07 -2.26 -6.46
C PRO A 83 -0.01 -3.29 -5.33
N GLY A 84 -1.08 -4.07 -5.10
CA GLY A 84 -1.10 -5.14 -4.11
C GLY A 84 -0.25 -6.33 -4.48
N LEU A 85 -0.33 -6.77 -5.73
CA LEU A 85 0.53 -7.83 -6.26
C LEU A 85 2.00 -7.41 -6.21
N LEU A 86 2.29 -6.16 -6.54
CA LEU A 86 3.63 -5.58 -6.46
C LEU A 86 4.14 -5.53 -5.01
N ALA A 87 3.30 -5.15 -4.06
CA ALA A 87 3.63 -5.15 -2.65
C ALA A 87 3.95 -6.57 -2.14
N LEU A 88 3.18 -7.57 -2.58
CA LEU A 88 3.37 -8.97 -2.24
C LEU A 88 4.67 -9.54 -2.83
N LEU A 89 4.97 -9.23 -4.09
CA LEU A 89 6.23 -9.60 -4.76
C LEU A 89 7.43 -8.96 -4.05
N CYS A 90 7.35 -7.67 -3.70
CA CYS A 90 8.40 -7.00 -2.93
C CYS A 90 8.57 -7.62 -1.53
N GLY A 91 7.48 -7.95 -0.84
CA GLY A 91 7.53 -8.64 0.44
C GLY A 91 8.26 -9.98 0.35
N LYS A 92 8.01 -10.74 -0.72
CA LYS A 92 8.67 -12.02 -1.00
C LYS A 92 10.17 -11.88 -1.24
N ILE A 93 10.60 -10.82 -1.94
CA ILE A 93 12.03 -10.50 -2.15
C ILE A 93 12.71 -10.06 -0.84
N LEU A 94 11.97 -9.42 0.06
CA LEU A 94 12.45 -8.93 1.35
C LEU A 94 12.36 -9.97 2.49
N GLY A 95 11.92 -11.20 2.22
CA GLY A 95 11.76 -12.25 3.24
C GLY A 95 10.62 -11.99 4.25
N LYS A 96 9.71 -11.06 3.95
CA LYS A 96 8.57 -10.72 4.80
C LYS A 96 7.39 -11.66 4.45
N LYS A 97 6.83 -12.35 5.45
CA LYS A 97 5.72 -13.30 5.25
C LYS A 97 4.48 -12.56 4.69
N PRO A 98 3.88 -13.03 3.58
CA PRO A 98 2.58 -12.54 3.16
C PRO A 98 1.52 -13.09 4.13
N SER A 99 0.90 -12.22 4.93
CA SER A 99 -0.32 -12.55 5.67
C SER A 99 -1.50 -12.24 4.74
N GLY A 100 -1.97 -13.28 4.05
CA GLY A 100 -3.22 -13.28 3.27
C GLY A 100 -4.43 -13.48 4.16
#